data_AF-A0A967WVH3-F1
#
_entry.id   AF-A0A967WVH3-F1
#
_cell.length_a   1.000
_cell.length_b   1.000
_cell.length_c   1.000
_cell.angle_alpha   90.00
_cell.angle_beta   90.00
_cell.angle_gamma   90.00
#
_symmetry.space_group_name_H-M   'P 1'
#
loop_
_entity.id
_entity.type
_entity.pdbx_description
1 polymer ?
#
loop_
_entity_poly.entity_id
_entity_poly.type
_entity_poly.pdbx_seq_one_letter_code
_entity_poly.pdbx_strand_id
1 'polypeptide(L)'
;PFRVRTDFLRITSGSILVPITVAVQKQDLAFELEEGIYRSVVNIFGRVTTLTGRIVQTFEDVIQLDTPPALLQQTLHQSAVYQKAIPLPPGLYKLNLVLKDLRSGDIGTLEQRLPVPRFEEDSLAHSSLILADLLERVSSRNVGSGQFVIGTTKLRPAVDEEFTPGERLGVYLQVYNLAIDEETQKPEASIS
;
A
#
# COMPACT_ATOMS: atom_id res chain seq x y z
N PRO A 1 5.79 -15.88 -6.04
CA PRO A 1 6.06 -14.54 -6.62
C PRO A 1 5.18 -13.48 -5.94
N PHE A 2 5.63 -12.22 -5.81
CA PHE A 2 4.85 -11.17 -5.13
C PHE A 2 4.37 -10.09 -6.10
N ARG A 3 3.27 -9.44 -5.76
CA ARG A 3 2.71 -8.30 -6.49
C ARG A 3 2.91 -7.01 -5.71
N VAL A 4 3.02 -5.90 -6.44
CA VAL A 4 3.25 -4.58 -5.86
C VAL A 4 2.33 -3.57 -6.49
N ARG A 5 1.75 -2.73 -5.63
CA ARG A 5 0.98 -1.56 -6.00
C ARG A 5 1.56 -0.32 -5.31
N THR A 6 1.64 0.77 -6.04
CA THR A 6 2.04 2.07 -5.51
C THR A 6 0.95 3.10 -5.74
N ASP A 7 0.59 3.84 -4.70
CA ASP A 7 -0.41 4.90 -4.76
C ASP A 7 0.24 6.25 -4.43
N PHE A 8 -0.44 7.35 -4.77
CA PHE A 8 0.08 8.71 -4.58
C PHE A 8 -0.98 9.60 -3.94
N LEU A 9 -0.65 10.20 -2.79
CA LEU A 9 -1.53 11.11 -2.08
C LEU A 9 -0.78 12.37 -1.69
N ARG A 10 -1.37 13.54 -1.92
CA ARG A 10 -0.77 14.83 -1.57
C ARG A 10 -0.75 15.02 -0.06
N ILE A 11 0.42 15.28 0.52
CA ILE A 11 0.55 15.80 1.89
C ILE A 11 0.68 17.32 1.85
N THR A 12 1.64 17.79 1.06
CA THR A 12 1.89 19.22 0.76
C THR A 12 2.23 19.34 -0.74
N SER A 13 2.45 20.55 -1.26
CA SER A 13 2.91 20.74 -2.64
C SER A 13 4.31 20.15 -2.90
N GLY A 14 5.16 20.08 -1.87
CA GLY A 14 6.51 19.52 -1.96
C GLY A 14 6.64 18.06 -1.52
N SER A 15 5.56 17.43 -1.03
CA SER A 15 5.63 16.09 -0.42
C SER A 15 4.41 15.25 -0.75
N ILE A 16 4.65 14.12 -1.40
CA ILE A 16 3.67 13.12 -1.79
C ILE A 16 3.86 11.89 -0.90
N LEU A 17 2.80 11.45 -0.25
CA LEU A 17 2.77 10.15 0.42
C LEU A 17 2.70 9.07 -0.66
N VAL A 18 3.64 8.14 -0.61
CA VAL A 18 3.73 7.00 -1.52
C VAL A 18 3.57 5.70 -0.72
N PRO A 19 2.34 5.19 -0.56
CA PRO A 19 2.10 3.83 -0.07
C PRO A 19 2.63 2.81 -1.08
N ILE A 20 3.56 1.97 -0.65
CA ILE A 20 4.05 0.80 -1.38
C ILE A 20 3.40 -0.41 -0.72
N THR A 21 2.46 -1.03 -1.41
CA THR A 21 1.71 -2.19 -0.95
C THR A 21 2.22 -3.44 -1.66
N VAL A 22 2.60 -4.45 -0.88
CA VAL A 22 3.11 -5.72 -1.37
C VAL A 22 2.15 -6.84 -0.97
N ALA A 23 1.76 -7.68 -1.93
CA ALA A 23 0.95 -8.86 -1.70
C ALA A 23 1.72 -10.12 -2.08
N VAL A 24 1.71 -11.12 -1.19
CA VAL A 24 2.26 -12.45 -1.43
C VAL A 24 1.17 -13.48 -1.19
N GLN A 25 0.98 -14.41 -2.12
CA GLN A 25 0.06 -15.52 -1.92
C GLN A 25 0.57 -16.39 -0.77
N LYS A 26 -0.27 -16.69 0.23
CA LYS A 26 0.17 -17.48 1.40
C LYS A 26 0.64 -18.89 1.01
N GLN A 27 0.04 -19.49 -0.01
CA GLN A 27 0.51 -20.77 -0.57
C GLN A 27 1.96 -20.75 -1.09
N ASP A 28 2.51 -19.58 -1.41
CA ASP A 28 3.89 -19.41 -1.86
C ASP A 28 4.86 -19.19 -0.68
N LEU A 29 4.37 -19.18 0.56
CA LEU A 29 5.16 -18.99 1.77
C LEU A 29 5.36 -20.31 2.52
N ALA A 30 6.53 -20.45 3.13
CA ALA A 30 6.82 -21.56 4.01
C ALA A 30 6.29 -21.27 5.43
N PHE A 31 5.50 -22.22 5.94
CA PHE A 31 4.96 -22.22 7.29
C PHE A 31 5.55 -23.38 8.08
N GLU A 32 6.03 -23.10 9.28
CA GLU A 32 6.51 -24.11 10.23
C GLU A 32 5.68 -24.08 11.51
N LEU A 33 5.41 -25.26 12.08
CA LEU A 33 4.69 -25.36 13.34
C LEU A 33 5.64 -25.06 14.51
N GLU A 34 5.40 -23.95 15.20
CA GLU A 34 6.15 -23.52 16.38
C GLU A 34 5.16 -23.22 17.51
N GLU A 35 5.39 -23.76 18.71
CA GLU A 35 4.53 -23.49 19.88
C GLU A 35 3.01 -23.71 19.64
N GLY A 36 2.66 -24.64 18.74
CA GLY A 36 1.27 -24.96 18.39
C GLY A 36 0.62 -24.05 17.35
N ILE A 37 1.35 -23.11 16.76
CA ILE A 37 0.89 -22.22 15.67
C ILE A 37 1.79 -22.37 14.44
N TYR A 38 1.20 -22.32 13.25
CA TYR A 38 1.99 -22.25 12.02
C TYR A 38 2.49 -20.81 11.83
N ARG A 39 3.79 -20.64 11.74
CA ARG A 39 4.45 -19.35 11.57
C ARG A 39 5.21 -19.29 10.26
N SER A 40 5.01 -18.21 9.52
CA SER A 40 5.84 -17.80 8.38
C SER A 40 6.49 -16.46 8.68
N VAL A 41 7.75 -16.29 8.26
CA VAL A 41 8.54 -15.08 8.49
C VAL A 41 9.22 -14.64 7.19
N VAL A 42 8.91 -13.44 6.75
CA VAL A 42 9.44 -12.86 5.51
C VAL A 42 10.13 -11.54 5.83
N ASN A 43 11.40 -11.42 5.48
CA ASN A 43 12.09 -10.13 5.50
C ASN A 43 11.80 -9.37 4.22
N ILE A 44 11.46 -8.09 4.35
CA ILE A 44 11.30 -7.18 3.21
C ILE A 44 12.34 -6.08 3.31
N PHE A 45 13.08 -5.87 2.23
CA PHE A 45 13.95 -4.73 2.03
C PHE A 45 13.46 -3.92 0.82
N GLY A 46 13.40 -2.60 0.98
CA GLY A 46 13.08 -1.67 -0.09
C GLY A 46 14.09 -0.56 -0.20
N ARG A 47 14.38 -0.15 -1.44
CA ARG A 47 15.27 0.95 -1.76
C ARG A 47 14.68 1.80 -2.87
N VAL A 48 14.58 3.11 -2.62
CA VAL A 48 14.19 4.12 -3.59
C VAL A 48 15.43 4.92 -4.00
N THR A 49 15.66 5.01 -5.30
CA THR A 49 16.78 5.74 -5.90
C THR A 49 16.30 6.75 -6.93
N THR A 50 17.06 7.82 -7.13
CA THR A 50 16.90 8.67 -8.32
C THR A 50 17.36 7.91 -9.57
N LEU A 51 17.04 8.42 -10.76
CA LEU A 51 17.57 7.85 -12.02
C LEU A 51 19.10 7.90 -12.12
N THR A 52 19.75 8.81 -11.40
CA THR A 52 21.22 8.89 -11.31
C THR A 52 21.82 7.89 -10.31
N GLY A 53 21.01 7.05 -9.68
CA GLY A 53 21.44 6.02 -8.73
C GLY A 53 21.65 6.52 -7.29
N ARG A 54 21.35 7.79 -6.99
CA ARG A 54 21.42 8.31 -5.61
C ARG A 54 20.32 7.67 -4.78
N ILE A 55 20.68 7.09 -3.62
CA ILE A 55 19.73 6.55 -2.66
C ILE A 55 18.96 7.71 -2.01
N VAL A 56 17.64 7.64 -2.08
CA VAL A 56 16.73 8.62 -1.50
C VAL A 56 16.18 8.07 -0.18
N GLN A 57 15.77 6.81 -0.17
CA GLN A 57 15.24 6.15 1.01
C GLN A 57 15.49 4.64 0.94
N THR A 58 15.67 4.02 2.10
CA THR A 58 15.62 2.57 2.29
C THR A 58 14.68 2.23 3.44
N PHE A 59 14.15 1.02 3.43
CA PHE A 59 13.43 0.44 4.55
C PHE A 59 13.68 -1.05 4.62
N GLU A 60 13.62 -1.57 5.84
CA GLU A 60 13.70 -2.99 6.13
C GLU A 60 12.71 -3.30 7.24
N ASP A 61 11.87 -4.31 7.04
CA ASP A 61 10.89 -4.76 8.02
C ASP A 61 10.77 -6.29 7.98
N VAL A 62 10.23 -6.87 9.06
CA VAL A 62 9.94 -8.31 9.17
C VAL A 62 8.43 -8.49 9.16
N ILE A 63 7.94 -9.32 8.24
CA ILE A 63 6.54 -9.71 8.13
C ILE A 63 6.41 -11.08 8.79
N GLN A 64 5.61 -11.16 9.85
CA GLN A 64 5.30 -12.42 10.53
C GLN A 64 3.81 -12.76 10.33
N LEU A 65 3.55 -14.00 9.92
CA LEU A 65 2.20 -14.53 9.75
C LEU A 65 2.02 -15.72 10.66
N ASP A 66 1.13 -15.57 11.64
CA ASP A 66 0.77 -16.64 12.56
C ASP A 66 -0.62 -17.16 12.20
N THR A 67 -0.72 -18.47 11.96
CA THR A 67 -1.95 -19.14 11.53
C THR A 67 -2.22 -20.37 12.40
N PRO A 68 -3.38 -20.47 13.06
CA PRO A 68 -3.75 -21.67 13.79
C PRO A 68 -3.86 -22.90 12.87
N PRO A 69 -3.51 -24.12 13.34
CA PRO A 69 -3.58 -25.33 12.52
C PRO A 69 -4.93 -25.56 11.82
N ALA A 70 -6.03 -25.25 12.51
CA ALA A 70 -7.39 -25.41 11.98
C ALA A 70 -7.70 -24.48 10.78
N LEU A 71 -6.96 -23.37 10.62
CA LEU A 71 -7.22 -22.35 9.60
C LEU A 71 -6.19 -22.37 8.47
N LEU A 72 -5.11 -23.15 8.58
CA LEU A 72 -4.02 -23.11 7.60
C LEU A 72 -4.54 -23.35 6.19
N GLN A 73 -5.17 -24.51 5.94
CA GLN A 73 -5.66 -24.90 4.61
C GLN A 73 -6.64 -23.88 4.02
N GLN A 74 -7.50 -23.28 4.83
CA GLN A 74 -8.49 -22.29 4.38
C GLN A 74 -7.86 -20.96 3.98
N THR A 75 -6.72 -20.60 4.58
CA THR A 75 -6.06 -19.31 4.36
C THR A 75 -4.96 -19.35 3.32
N LEU A 76 -4.48 -20.53 2.89
CA LEU A 76 -3.42 -20.65 1.88
C LEU A 76 -3.76 -19.94 0.55
N HIS A 77 -5.03 -19.90 0.18
CA HIS A 77 -5.50 -19.21 -1.04
C HIS A 77 -5.56 -17.68 -0.90
N GLN A 78 -5.38 -17.14 0.31
CA GLN A 78 -5.43 -15.70 0.56
C GLN A 78 -4.05 -15.07 0.39
N SER A 79 -4.03 -13.77 0.10
CA SER A 79 -2.82 -12.96 0.13
C SER A 79 -2.47 -12.52 1.56
N ALA A 80 -1.17 -12.53 1.86
CA ALA A 80 -0.58 -11.73 2.93
C ALA A 80 -0.18 -10.37 2.36
N VAL A 81 -0.64 -9.29 2.99
CA VAL A 81 -0.44 -7.92 2.49
C VAL A 81 0.37 -7.12 3.50
N TYR A 82 1.40 -6.44 3.02
CA TYR A 82 2.24 -5.51 3.78
C TYR A 82 2.22 -4.15 3.10
N GLN A 83 2.31 -3.07 3.87
CA GLN A 83 2.45 -1.72 3.33
C GLN A 83 3.51 -0.90 4.05
N LYS A 84 4.32 -0.18 3.26
CA LYS A 84 5.17 0.92 3.73
C LYS A 84 4.76 2.21 3.04
N ALA A 85 4.41 3.23 3.81
CA ALA A 85 4.15 4.56 3.27
C ALA A 85 5.38 5.46 3.48
N ILE A 86 5.91 6.02 2.39
CA ILE A 86 7.08 6.91 2.44
C ILE A 86 6.74 8.26 1.82
N PRO A 87 7.10 9.39 2.45
CA PRO A 87 6.97 10.70 1.83
C PRO A 87 8.10 10.93 0.82
N LEU A 88 7.77 11.29 -0.42
CA LEU A 88 8.72 11.63 -1.46
C LEU A 88 8.34 12.96 -2.14
N PRO A 89 9.31 13.81 -2.51
CA PRO A 89 9.06 14.92 -3.41
C PRO A 89 8.56 14.44 -4.78
N PRO A 90 7.83 15.27 -5.54
CA PRO A 90 7.52 14.98 -6.94
C PRO A 90 8.80 14.75 -7.75
N GLY A 91 8.81 13.69 -8.55
CA GLY A 91 10.00 13.30 -9.30
C GLY A 91 9.94 11.87 -9.81
N LEU A 92 10.95 11.52 -10.61
CA LEU A 92 11.06 10.18 -11.18
C LEU A 92 12.14 9.38 -10.44
N TYR A 93 11.70 8.27 -9.86
CA TYR A 93 12.51 7.38 -9.05
C TYR A 93 12.47 5.94 -9.58
N LYS A 94 13.31 5.11 -8.98
CA LYS A 94 13.33 3.67 -9.15
C LYS A 94 13.16 3.00 -7.79
N LEU A 95 12.19 2.11 -7.70
CA LEU A 95 11.93 1.27 -6.54
C LEU A 95 12.54 -0.10 -6.77
N ASN A 96 13.40 -0.53 -5.85
CA ASN A 96 13.87 -1.91 -5.75
C ASN A 96 13.28 -2.54 -4.48
N LEU A 97 12.71 -3.74 -4.61
CA LEU A 97 12.21 -4.53 -3.49
C LEU A 97 12.87 -5.90 -3.50
N VAL A 98 13.15 -6.41 -2.31
CA VAL A 98 13.65 -7.76 -2.07
C VAL A 98 12.82 -8.35 -0.94
N LEU A 99 12.18 -9.48 -1.18
CA LEU A 99 11.46 -10.26 -0.18
C LEU A 99 12.19 -11.59 0.00
N LYS A 100 12.46 -11.97 1.25
CA LYS A 100 13.11 -13.24 1.58
C LYS A 100 12.29 -13.99 2.61
N ASP A 101 11.78 -15.16 2.22
CA ASP A 101 11.21 -16.12 3.17
C ASP A 101 12.36 -16.73 3.98
N LEU A 102 12.32 -16.58 5.31
CA LEU A 102 13.39 -17.05 6.18
C LEU A 102 13.38 -18.55 6.42
N ARG A 103 12.26 -19.23 6.12
CA ARG A 103 12.11 -20.68 6.31
C ARG A 103 12.55 -21.43 5.06
N SER A 104 11.99 -21.11 3.90
CA SER A 104 12.41 -21.76 2.64
C SER A 104 13.73 -21.23 2.10
N GLY A 105 14.08 -19.99 2.43
CA GLY A 105 15.20 -19.27 1.83
C GLY A 105 14.88 -18.66 0.47
N ASP A 106 13.63 -18.76 0.00
CA ASP A 106 13.21 -18.21 -1.28
C ASP A 106 13.31 -16.69 -1.29
N ILE A 107 13.79 -16.16 -2.42
CA ILE A 107 13.98 -14.72 -2.61
C ILE A 107 13.19 -14.28 -3.83
N GLY A 108 12.31 -13.30 -3.63
CA GLY A 108 11.71 -12.52 -4.69
C GLY A 108 12.41 -11.17 -4.81
N THR A 109 12.53 -10.65 -6.02
CA THR A 109 12.96 -9.27 -6.26
C THR A 109 12.04 -8.57 -7.25
N LEU A 110 11.93 -7.24 -7.12
CA LEU A 110 11.24 -6.38 -8.08
C LEU A 110 12.07 -5.12 -8.30
N GLU A 111 12.14 -4.69 -9.56
CA GLU A 111 12.56 -3.35 -9.93
C GLU A 111 11.41 -2.69 -10.70
N GLN A 112 10.97 -1.51 -10.24
CA GLN A 112 9.86 -0.79 -10.84
C GLN A 112 10.17 0.70 -10.93
N ARG A 113 9.75 1.32 -12.05
CA ARG A 113 9.75 2.77 -12.22
C ARG A 113 8.70 3.39 -11.29
N LEU A 114 9.09 4.41 -10.53
CA LEU A 114 8.23 5.11 -9.57
C LEU A 114 8.09 6.59 -9.97
N PRO A 115 7.11 6.94 -10.82
CA PRO A 115 6.84 8.33 -11.22
C PRO A 115 5.97 9.02 -10.15
N VAL A 116 6.59 9.71 -9.20
CA VAL A 116 5.86 10.45 -8.16
C VAL A 116 5.31 11.75 -8.79
N PRO A 117 3.98 11.92 -8.86
CA PRO A 117 3.37 13.04 -9.56
C PRO A 117 3.58 14.35 -8.81
N ARG A 118 3.50 15.46 -9.53
CA ARG A 118 3.31 16.79 -8.95
C ARG A 118 1.82 17.12 -9.03
N PHE A 119 1.25 17.56 -7.92
CA PHE A 119 -0.11 18.08 -7.87
C PHE A 119 -0.03 19.59 -7.77
N GLU A 120 -0.31 20.30 -8.86
CA GLU A 120 -0.31 21.76 -8.89
C GLU A 120 -1.38 22.31 -7.93
N GLU A 121 -1.13 23.48 -7.32
CA GLU A 121 -2.08 24.09 -6.36
C GLU A 121 -3.27 24.74 -7.06
N ASP A 122 -3.07 25.24 -8.29
CA ASP A 122 -4.06 26.06 -9.01
C ASP A 122 -4.93 25.26 -10.01
N SER A 123 -4.77 23.93 -10.07
CA SER A 123 -5.55 23.07 -10.97
C SER A 123 -6.23 21.94 -10.21
N LEU A 124 -7.46 21.60 -10.61
CA LEU A 124 -8.15 20.41 -10.13
C LEU A 124 -7.24 19.18 -10.29
N ALA A 125 -7.07 18.42 -9.22
CA ALA A 125 -6.25 17.22 -9.20
C ALA A 125 -6.87 16.16 -8.29
N HIS A 126 -6.36 14.93 -8.34
CA HIS A 126 -6.81 13.87 -7.44
C HIS A 126 -5.67 12.91 -7.11
N SER A 127 -5.78 12.22 -5.97
CA SER A 127 -4.89 11.12 -5.61
C SER A 127 -5.01 9.94 -6.58
N SER A 128 -4.18 8.91 -6.41
CA SER A 128 -4.52 7.58 -6.95
C SER A 128 -5.93 7.18 -6.51
N LEU A 129 -6.68 6.52 -7.40
CA LEU A 129 -7.92 5.83 -7.06
C LEU A 129 -7.56 4.50 -6.42
N ILE A 130 -7.94 4.29 -5.17
CA ILE A 130 -7.62 3.07 -4.43
C ILE A 130 -8.88 2.23 -4.28
N LEU A 131 -8.89 1.07 -4.92
CA LEU A 131 -9.86 0.01 -4.65
C LEU A 131 -9.35 -0.81 -3.46
N ALA A 132 -10.21 -1.01 -2.47
CA ALA A 132 -9.83 -1.56 -1.17
C ALA A 132 -10.78 -2.68 -0.74
N ASP A 133 -10.22 -3.75 -0.19
CA ASP A 133 -10.99 -4.86 0.41
C ASP A 133 -11.33 -4.60 1.90
N LEU A 134 -10.69 -3.59 2.49
CA LEU A 134 -10.95 -3.07 3.82
C LEU A 134 -11.01 -1.53 3.75
N LEU A 135 -12.07 -0.94 4.29
CA LEU A 135 -12.22 0.51 4.41
C LEU A 135 -12.96 0.87 5.70
N GLU A 136 -12.25 1.40 6.68
CA GLU A 136 -12.78 1.65 8.03
C GLU A 136 -12.31 3.00 8.58
N ARG A 137 -13.15 3.65 9.39
CA ARG A 137 -12.73 4.83 10.14
C ARG A 137 -11.91 4.40 11.35
N VAL A 138 -10.79 5.08 11.58
CA VAL A 138 -9.98 4.90 12.78
C VAL A 138 -10.05 6.15 13.66
N SER A 139 -9.88 5.94 14.96
CA SER A 139 -9.75 7.04 15.93
C SER A 139 -8.66 8.01 15.49
N SER A 140 -8.85 9.31 15.72
CA SER A 140 -7.86 10.35 15.44
C SER A 140 -6.53 10.11 16.16
N ARG A 141 -6.52 9.34 17.26
CA ARG A 141 -5.31 8.93 17.97
C ARG A 141 -4.44 7.95 17.19
N ASN A 142 -5.01 7.25 16.21
CA ASN A 142 -4.33 6.26 15.40
C ASN A 142 -3.83 6.83 14.05
N VAL A 143 -3.99 8.13 13.83
CA VAL A 143 -3.56 8.81 12.60
C VAL A 143 -2.03 8.69 12.48
N GLY A 144 -1.56 8.06 11.42
CA GLY A 144 -0.13 7.83 11.18
C GLY A 144 0.49 6.68 11.99
N SER A 145 -0.27 6.00 12.85
CA SER A 145 0.21 4.83 13.59
C SER A 145 -0.41 3.55 13.04
N GLY A 146 0.28 2.93 12.10
CA GLY A 146 -0.06 1.60 11.57
C GLY A 146 -0.05 1.53 10.05
N GLN A 147 0.13 0.31 9.54
CA GLN A 147 -0.04 0.06 8.12
C GLN A 147 -1.47 0.38 7.69
N PHE A 148 -1.63 0.80 6.43
CA PHE A 148 -2.93 1.03 5.82
C PHE A 148 -3.68 2.27 6.34
N VAL A 149 -3.08 3.13 7.17
CA VAL A 149 -3.76 4.32 7.70
C VAL A 149 -3.42 5.56 6.89
N ILE A 150 -4.44 6.17 6.30
CA ILE A 150 -4.40 7.45 5.59
C ILE A 150 -5.33 8.43 6.30
N GLY A 151 -4.74 9.40 7.01
CA GLY A 151 -5.51 10.32 7.86
C GLY A 151 -6.33 9.55 8.90
N THR A 152 -7.65 9.76 8.92
CA THR A 152 -8.61 9.08 9.81
C THR A 152 -9.23 7.82 9.21
N THR A 153 -8.67 7.31 8.12
CA THR A 153 -9.20 6.14 7.39
C THR A 153 -8.14 5.05 7.35
N LYS A 154 -8.51 3.84 7.74
CA LYS A 154 -7.73 2.63 7.46
C LYS A 154 -8.26 1.98 6.20
N LEU A 155 -7.40 1.80 5.21
CA LEU A 155 -7.75 1.17 3.94
C LEU A 155 -6.66 0.23 3.46
N ARG A 156 -7.03 -1.00 3.16
CA ARG A 156 -6.13 -1.99 2.57
C ARG A 156 -6.40 -2.07 1.07
N PRO A 157 -5.44 -1.67 0.21
CA PRO A 157 -5.63 -1.78 -1.23
C PRO A 157 -5.77 -3.24 -1.67
N ALA A 158 -6.71 -3.50 -2.57
CA ALA A 158 -6.74 -4.74 -3.34
C ALA A 158 -5.63 -4.66 -4.41
N VAL A 159 -4.48 -5.28 -4.13
CA VAL A 159 -3.30 -5.22 -5.02
C VAL A 159 -3.59 -5.80 -6.40
N ASP A 160 -4.46 -6.80 -6.46
CA ASP A 160 -4.80 -7.52 -7.68
C ASP A 160 -5.93 -6.85 -8.47
N GLU A 161 -6.62 -5.86 -7.87
CA GLU A 161 -7.82 -5.19 -8.41
C GLU A 161 -8.97 -6.12 -8.84
N GLU A 162 -8.90 -7.40 -8.46
CA GLU A 162 -9.92 -8.41 -8.70
C GLU A 162 -10.83 -8.53 -7.48
N PHE A 163 -12.15 -8.54 -7.72
CA PHE A 163 -13.17 -8.71 -6.69
C PHE A 163 -14.17 -9.78 -7.10
N THR A 164 -14.48 -10.69 -6.19
CA THR A 164 -15.51 -11.73 -6.40
C THR A 164 -16.87 -11.31 -5.83
N PRO A 165 -17.99 -11.80 -6.39
CA PRO A 165 -19.31 -11.49 -5.85
C PRO A 165 -19.42 -11.83 -4.36
N GLY A 166 -19.77 -10.81 -3.55
CA GLY A 166 -19.87 -10.94 -2.09
C GLY A 166 -18.70 -10.35 -1.31
N GLU A 167 -17.61 -9.98 -1.97
CA GLU A 167 -16.52 -9.22 -1.36
C GLU A 167 -16.91 -7.75 -1.14
N ARG A 168 -16.32 -7.14 -0.10
CA ARG A 168 -16.49 -5.71 0.15
C ARG A 168 -15.61 -4.92 -0.80
N LEU A 169 -16.23 -4.08 -1.61
CA LEU A 169 -15.55 -3.10 -2.44
C LEU A 169 -15.58 -1.73 -1.76
N GLY A 170 -14.43 -1.29 -1.29
CA GLY A 170 -14.17 0.10 -0.88
C GLY A 170 -13.55 0.88 -2.03
N VAL A 171 -13.99 2.13 -2.22
CA VAL A 171 -13.39 3.06 -3.18
C VAL A 171 -12.91 4.29 -2.40
N TYR A 172 -11.63 4.63 -2.56
CA TYR A 172 -11.02 5.79 -1.91
C TYR A 172 -10.36 6.71 -2.94
N LEU A 173 -10.68 8.00 -2.85
CA LEU A 173 -10.12 9.06 -3.68
C LEU A 173 -10.06 10.36 -2.88
N GLN A 174 -8.97 11.09 -2.98
CA GLN A 174 -8.89 12.48 -2.54
C GLN A 174 -8.92 13.39 -3.76
N VAL A 175 -9.83 14.37 -3.76
CA VAL A 175 -9.91 15.42 -4.78
C VAL A 175 -9.31 16.69 -4.20
N TYR A 176 -8.53 17.38 -5.01
CA TYR A 176 -7.71 18.52 -4.64
C TYR A 176 -8.09 19.72 -5.49
N ASN A 177 -8.08 20.91 -4.88
CA ASN A 177 -8.32 22.18 -5.56
C ASN A 177 -9.66 22.20 -6.32
N LEU A 178 -10.69 21.56 -5.74
CA LEU A 178 -12.04 21.61 -6.29
C LEU A 178 -12.56 23.04 -6.16
N ALA A 179 -12.90 23.64 -7.30
CA ALA A 179 -13.42 24.99 -7.34
C ALA A 179 -14.71 25.09 -6.52
N ILE A 180 -14.87 26.23 -5.85
CA ILE A 180 -16.08 26.55 -5.12
C ILE A 180 -17.02 27.23 -6.09
N ASP A 181 -18.27 26.79 -6.14
CA ASP A 181 -19.31 27.47 -6.88
C ASP A 181 -19.66 28.80 -6.19
N GLU A 182 -19.70 29.89 -6.98
CA GLU A 182 -19.83 31.26 -6.45
C GLU A 182 -21.21 31.52 -5.82
N GLU A 183 -22.26 30.86 -6.30
CA GLU A 183 -23.64 31.03 -5.81
C GLU A 183 -23.89 30.24 -4.51
N THR A 184 -23.44 28.99 -4.46
CA THR A 184 -23.69 28.08 -3.35
C THR A 184 -22.61 28.15 -2.26
N GLN A 185 -21.48 28.78 -2.55
CA GLN A 185 -20.26 28.78 -1.73
C GLN A 185 -19.81 27.38 -1.30
N LYS A 186 -20.13 26.37 -2.11
CA LYS A 186 -19.78 24.97 -1.88
C LYS A 186 -19.07 24.40 -3.10
N PRO A 187 -18.16 23.44 -2.91
CA PRO A 187 -17.63 22.69 -4.03
C PRO A 187 -18.76 21.88 -4.71
N GLU A 188 -18.87 21.96 -6.03
CA GLU A 188 -19.80 21.15 -6.82
C GLU A 188 -19.02 20.20 -7.73
N ALA A 189 -19.36 18.92 -7.70
CA ALA A 189 -18.77 17.89 -8.56
C ALA A 189 -19.82 16.81 -8.87
N SER A 190 -19.82 16.32 -10.10
CA SER A 190 -20.59 15.15 -10.52
C SER A 190 -19.65 13.98 -10.84
N ILE A 191 -20.09 12.77 -10.51
CA ILE A 191 -19.42 11.52 -10.89
C ILE A 191 -20.40 10.81 -11.82
N SER A 192 -20.04 10.64 -13.09
CA SER A 192 -20.87 10.03 -14.14
C SER A 192 -20.24 8.77 -14.68
#